data_AF-A0A3S0HWJ3-F1
#
_entry.id   AF-A0A3S0HWJ3-F1
#
_cell.length_a   1.000
_cell.length_b   1.000
_cell.length_c   1.000
_cell.angle_alpha   90.00
_cell.angle_beta   90.00
_cell.angle_gamma   90.00
#
_symmetry.space_group_name_H-M   'P 1'
#
loop_
_entity.id
_entity.type
_entity.pdbx_description
1 polymer ?
#
loop_
_entity_poly.entity_id
_entity_poly.type
_entity_poly.pdbx_seq_one_letter_code
_entity_poly.pdbx_strand_id
1 'polypeptide(L)'
;SAHVAVAHGGAFVAGKAQYADVNGDGKADLIYQGGDNRFWLSESTGSGFVAPHMVVAEGGTFQAGQAQYADVNGDGKADLLFQDNDNNFYLSESTGNGFASPHLVIDHGGSFQTGQAQLADMNGDGKADLIFQGNDNRFWLSESSGAGFATPHLVADQIGNFNFGQAQYADINGDGKADLIYQGADNHFWLSTSTGISFS
;
A
#
# COMPACT_ATOMS: atom_id res chain seq x y z
N SER A 1 -0.66 -4.60 -30.73
CA SER A 1 -2.05 -5.11 -30.74
C SER A 1 -2.39 -5.60 -29.36
N ALA A 2 -3.62 -5.42 -28.89
CA ALA A 2 -4.05 -6.02 -27.62
C ALA A 2 -4.28 -7.53 -27.82
N HIS A 3 -3.91 -8.34 -26.83
CA HIS A 3 -4.22 -9.77 -26.75
C HIS A 3 -4.71 -10.10 -25.34
N VAL A 4 -5.39 -11.25 -25.20
CA VAL A 4 -5.80 -11.75 -23.88
C VAL A 4 -4.56 -12.26 -23.15
N ALA A 5 -4.22 -11.62 -22.02
CA ALA A 5 -3.06 -11.97 -21.21
C ALA A 5 -3.34 -13.12 -20.22
N VAL A 6 -4.55 -13.19 -19.68
CA VAL A 6 -5.05 -14.26 -18.79
C VAL A 6 -6.58 -14.21 -18.75
N ALA A 7 -7.23 -15.34 -18.50
CA ALA A 7 -8.65 -15.40 -18.17
C ALA A 7 -8.81 -15.83 -16.71
N HIS A 8 -9.34 -14.94 -15.86
CA HIS A 8 -9.64 -15.26 -14.47
C HIS A 8 -11.00 -15.97 -14.36
N GLY A 9 -11.09 -17.01 -13.54
CA GLY A 9 -12.35 -17.68 -13.23
C GLY A 9 -13.10 -16.97 -12.10
N GLY A 10 -14.41 -16.76 -12.27
CA GLY A 10 -15.29 -16.24 -11.21
C GLY A 10 -15.59 -14.73 -11.28
N ALA A 11 -16.34 -14.25 -10.28
CA ALA A 11 -16.67 -12.84 -10.11
C ALA A 11 -15.65 -12.18 -9.18
N PHE A 12 -15.03 -11.11 -9.63
CA PHE A 12 -14.10 -10.28 -8.86
C PHE A 12 -14.71 -8.90 -8.62
N VAL A 13 -14.18 -8.18 -7.64
CA VAL A 13 -14.63 -6.81 -7.39
C VAL A 13 -14.07 -5.91 -8.50
N ALA A 14 -14.96 -5.36 -9.34
CA ALA A 14 -14.55 -4.49 -10.44
C ALA A 14 -13.72 -3.31 -9.94
N GLY A 15 -12.60 -3.02 -10.62
CA GLY A 15 -11.70 -1.94 -10.25
C GLY A 15 -10.79 -2.22 -9.04
N LYS A 16 -10.69 -3.49 -8.59
CA LYS A 16 -9.82 -3.89 -7.47
C LYS A 16 -8.67 -4.82 -7.87
N ALA A 17 -8.38 -4.93 -9.17
CA ALA A 17 -7.12 -5.52 -9.62
C ALA A 17 -5.97 -4.56 -9.31
N GLN A 18 -4.91 -5.09 -8.71
CA GLN A 18 -3.68 -4.38 -8.38
C GLN A 18 -2.49 -5.13 -8.98
N TYR A 19 -1.36 -4.44 -9.09
CA TYR A 19 -0.15 -4.96 -9.71
C TYR A 19 1.04 -4.71 -8.80
N ALA A 20 1.76 -5.77 -8.42
CA ALA A 20 2.91 -5.69 -7.54
C ALA A 20 3.83 -6.91 -7.77
N ASP A 21 5.13 -6.75 -7.52
CA ASP A 21 6.12 -7.84 -7.67
C ASP A 21 6.09 -8.74 -6.43
N VAL A 22 5.21 -9.73 -6.40
CA VAL A 22 5.02 -10.60 -5.23
C VAL A 22 6.14 -11.64 -5.14
N ASN A 23 6.72 -12.03 -6.27
CA ASN A 23 7.76 -13.06 -6.32
C ASN A 23 9.21 -12.53 -6.31
N GLY A 24 9.40 -11.22 -6.47
CA GLY A 24 10.71 -10.54 -6.45
C GLY A 24 11.51 -10.72 -7.75
N ASP A 25 10.85 -11.00 -8.86
CA ASP A 25 11.52 -11.23 -10.16
C ASP A 25 11.64 -9.96 -11.03
N GLY A 26 11.23 -8.82 -10.49
CA GLY A 26 11.23 -7.51 -11.14
C GLY A 26 10.02 -7.27 -12.04
N LYS A 27 9.01 -8.16 -12.05
CA LYS A 27 7.79 -8.00 -12.85
C LYS A 27 6.58 -7.83 -11.95
N ALA A 28 5.69 -6.92 -12.34
CA ALA A 28 4.43 -6.75 -11.63
C ALA A 28 3.49 -7.94 -11.90
N ASP A 29 3.19 -8.71 -10.85
CA ASP A 29 2.19 -9.77 -10.83
C ASP A 29 0.78 -9.18 -10.69
N LEU A 30 -0.24 -9.91 -11.13
CA LEU A 30 -1.64 -9.51 -10.98
C LEU A 30 -2.19 -10.07 -9.66
N ILE A 31 -2.68 -9.19 -8.79
CA ILE A 31 -3.36 -9.55 -7.55
C ILE A 31 -4.77 -8.95 -7.56
N TYR A 32 -5.76 -9.71 -7.08
CA TYR A 32 -7.13 -9.19 -6.96
C TYR A 32 -7.90 -9.87 -5.82
N GLN A 33 -8.86 -9.11 -5.29
CA GLN A 33 -9.83 -9.60 -4.30
C GLN A 33 -11.10 -10.10 -5.00
N GLY A 34 -11.46 -11.35 -4.73
CA GLY A 34 -12.73 -11.96 -5.13
C GLY A 34 -13.91 -11.38 -4.34
N GLY A 35 -15.13 -11.52 -4.87
CA GLY A 35 -16.35 -11.09 -4.15
C GLY A 35 -16.64 -11.88 -2.86
N ASP A 36 -15.85 -12.92 -2.60
CA ASP A 36 -15.87 -13.78 -1.41
C ASP A 36 -14.76 -13.42 -0.41
N ASN A 37 -14.15 -12.23 -0.55
CA ASN A 37 -13.04 -11.74 0.27
C ASN A 37 -11.73 -12.55 0.16
N ARG A 38 -11.61 -13.48 -0.79
CA ARG A 38 -10.37 -14.24 -1.02
C ARG A 38 -9.46 -13.50 -1.98
N PHE A 39 -8.16 -13.64 -1.78
CA PHE A 39 -7.16 -13.05 -2.68
C PHE A 39 -6.60 -14.09 -3.63
N TRP A 40 -6.42 -13.66 -4.87
CA TRP A 40 -5.91 -14.46 -5.96
C TRP A 40 -4.68 -13.79 -6.55
N LEU A 41 -3.66 -14.59 -6.82
CA LEU A 41 -2.41 -14.18 -7.45
C LEU A 41 -2.33 -14.83 -8.83
N SER A 42 -1.73 -14.11 -9.77
CA SER A 42 -1.42 -14.58 -11.12
C SER A 42 -0.08 -13.98 -11.50
N GLU A 43 0.98 -14.77 -11.41
CA GLU A 43 2.35 -14.31 -11.63
C GLU A 43 2.60 -13.92 -13.09
N SER A 44 3.39 -12.88 -13.29
CA SER A 44 3.75 -12.33 -14.58
C SER A 44 4.81 -13.17 -15.27
N THR A 45 4.56 -13.47 -16.54
CA THR A 45 5.54 -14.11 -17.44
C THR A 45 6.31 -13.08 -18.28
N GLY A 46 6.03 -11.79 -18.09
CA GLY A 46 6.53 -10.70 -18.95
C GLY A 46 5.79 -10.53 -20.29
N SER A 47 4.93 -11.48 -20.68
CA SER A 47 4.09 -11.40 -21.89
C SER A 47 2.60 -11.71 -21.64
N GLY A 48 2.27 -12.05 -20.41
CA GLY A 48 0.96 -12.42 -19.90
C GLY A 48 1.09 -12.90 -18.45
N PHE A 49 0.10 -13.64 -17.95
CA PHE A 49 0.14 -14.18 -16.59
C PHE A 49 -0.14 -15.68 -16.58
N VAL A 50 0.34 -16.38 -15.55
CA VAL A 50 -0.01 -17.78 -15.31
C VAL A 50 -1.46 -17.92 -14.84
N ALA A 51 -1.99 -19.15 -14.80
CA ALA A 51 -3.34 -19.37 -14.29
C ALA A 51 -3.45 -18.91 -12.82
N PRO A 52 -4.48 -18.15 -12.44
CA PRO A 52 -4.57 -17.61 -11.09
C PRO A 52 -4.81 -18.70 -10.05
N HIS A 53 -4.19 -18.56 -8.88
CA HIS A 53 -4.44 -19.40 -7.71
C HIS A 53 -4.74 -18.56 -6.47
N MET A 54 -5.46 -19.16 -5.53
CA MET A 54 -5.83 -18.52 -4.27
C MET A 54 -4.61 -18.47 -3.35
N VAL A 55 -4.32 -17.29 -2.82
CA VAL A 55 -3.16 -17.05 -1.94
C VAL A 55 -3.53 -16.66 -0.52
N VAL A 56 -4.76 -16.14 -0.31
CA VAL A 56 -5.31 -15.88 1.02
C VAL A 56 -6.75 -16.39 1.06
N ALA A 57 -7.00 -17.38 1.90
CA ALA A 57 -8.30 -18.02 2.08
C ALA A 57 -9.12 -17.39 3.22
N GLU A 58 -8.46 -17.04 4.32
CA GLU A 58 -9.06 -16.47 5.52
C GLU A 58 -8.84 -14.97 5.55
N GLY A 59 -9.45 -14.31 4.57
CA GLY A 59 -9.54 -12.88 4.67
C GLY A 59 -10.47 -12.54 5.83
N GLY A 60 -9.93 -12.17 6.99
CA GLY A 60 -10.70 -11.71 8.17
C GLY A 60 -11.65 -10.55 7.84
N THR A 61 -12.04 -9.77 8.85
CA THR A 61 -12.95 -8.64 8.66
C THR A 61 -12.26 -7.47 7.94
N PHE A 62 -12.05 -7.57 6.63
CA PHE A 62 -11.35 -6.53 5.87
C PHE A 62 -12.30 -5.50 5.28
N GLN A 63 -11.83 -4.25 5.21
CA GLN A 63 -12.49 -3.25 4.38
C GLN A 63 -12.18 -3.50 2.91
N ALA A 64 -13.23 -3.77 2.13
CA ALA A 64 -13.10 -4.08 0.71
C ALA A 64 -12.33 -2.97 -0.03
N GLY A 65 -11.24 -3.37 -0.69
CA GLY A 65 -10.42 -2.46 -1.48
C GLY A 65 -9.51 -1.50 -0.71
N GLN A 66 -9.15 -1.86 0.53
CA GLN A 66 -8.06 -1.22 1.28
C GLN A 66 -6.80 -2.10 1.38
N ALA A 67 -6.73 -3.19 0.60
CA ALA A 67 -5.51 -3.96 0.48
C ALA A 67 -4.42 -3.16 -0.26
N GLN A 68 -3.20 -3.25 0.23
CA GLN A 68 -2.01 -2.62 -0.32
C GLN A 68 -0.91 -3.64 -0.45
N TYR A 69 -0.04 -3.43 -1.43
CA TYR A 69 1.07 -4.32 -1.75
C TYR A 69 2.35 -3.50 -1.86
N ALA A 70 3.31 -3.74 -0.97
CA ALA A 70 4.61 -3.08 -0.96
C ALA A 70 5.64 -3.90 -0.18
N ASP A 71 6.92 -3.68 -0.44
CA ASP A 71 8.01 -4.36 0.27
C ASP A 71 8.19 -3.77 1.67
N VAL A 72 7.50 -4.36 2.67
CA VAL A 72 7.53 -3.85 4.04
C VAL A 72 8.76 -4.37 4.77
N ASN A 73 9.25 -5.57 4.41
CA ASN A 73 10.39 -6.21 5.08
C ASN A 73 11.76 -5.93 4.44
N GLY A 74 11.80 -5.33 3.25
CA GLY A 74 13.01 -4.99 2.52
C GLY A 74 13.65 -6.18 1.79
N ASP A 75 12.90 -7.25 1.52
CA ASP A 75 13.39 -8.46 0.86
C ASP A 75 13.23 -8.46 -0.67
N GLY A 76 12.70 -7.38 -1.22
CA GLY A 76 12.45 -7.18 -2.65
C GLY A 76 11.13 -7.74 -3.13
N LYS A 77 10.27 -8.26 -2.26
CA LYS A 77 8.93 -8.77 -2.61
C LYS A 77 7.84 -7.90 -2.02
N ALA A 78 6.73 -7.75 -2.76
CA ALA A 78 5.57 -7.04 -2.27
C ALA A 78 4.80 -7.87 -1.24
N ASP A 79 4.80 -7.43 0.01
CA ASP A 79 3.99 -7.95 1.10
C ASP A 79 2.55 -7.43 1.01
N LEU A 80 1.60 -8.13 1.63
CA LEU A 80 0.21 -7.70 1.73
C LEU A 80 -0.03 -6.99 3.07
N LEU A 81 -0.45 -5.73 3.00
CA LEU A 81 -1.02 -5.00 4.13
C LEU A 81 -2.53 -4.81 3.91
N PHE A 82 -3.34 -5.04 4.93
CA PHE A 82 -4.77 -4.72 4.88
C PHE A 82 -5.26 -4.17 6.21
N GLN A 83 -6.40 -3.47 6.10
CA GLN A 83 -7.06 -2.80 7.20
C GLN A 83 -8.41 -3.48 7.50
N ASP A 84 -8.72 -3.65 8.79
CA ASP A 84 -10.01 -4.13 9.24
C ASP A 84 -11.03 -2.99 9.51
N ASN A 85 -12.25 -3.35 9.91
CA ASN A 85 -13.29 -2.37 10.23
C ASN A 85 -13.02 -1.55 11.51
N ASP A 86 -12.11 -2.02 12.37
CA ASP A 86 -11.73 -1.39 13.63
C ASP A 86 -10.44 -0.55 13.50
N ASN A 87 -9.95 -0.34 12.27
CA ASN A 87 -8.73 0.37 11.93
C ASN A 87 -7.43 -0.30 12.43
N ASN A 88 -7.46 -1.62 12.58
CA ASN A 88 -6.26 -2.42 12.77
C ASN A 88 -5.61 -2.74 11.43
N PHE A 89 -4.28 -2.69 11.39
CA PHE A 89 -3.49 -3.09 10.24
C PHE A 89 -2.83 -4.43 10.50
N TYR A 90 -2.94 -5.31 9.52
CA TYR A 90 -2.31 -6.62 9.54
C TYR A 90 -1.37 -6.75 8.35
N LEU A 91 -0.19 -7.31 8.62
CA LEU A 91 0.82 -7.62 7.63
C LEU A 91 0.81 -9.11 7.34
N SER A 92 0.98 -9.46 6.07
CA SER A 92 1.07 -10.81 5.56
C SER A 92 2.23 -10.84 4.57
N GLU A 93 3.38 -11.32 5.02
CA GLU A 93 4.64 -11.28 4.27
C GLU A 93 4.58 -12.19 3.03
N SER A 94 5.19 -11.76 1.92
CA SER A 94 5.25 -12.58 0.71
C SER A 94 6.16 -13.79 0.88
N THR A 95 5.65 -14.95 0.47
CA THR A 95 6.43 -16.20 0.36
C THR A 95 7.00 -16.42 -1.05
N GLY A 96 6.75 -15.48 -1.97
CA GLY A 96 7.12 -15.54 -3.39
C GLY A 96 6.14 -16.29 -4.29
N ASN A 97 5.14 -16.98 -3.73
CA ASN A 97 4.05 -17.62 -4.47
C ASN A 97 2.69 -17.48 -3.75
N GLY A 98 2.64 -16.60 -2.76
CA GLY A 98 1.53 -16.40 -1.84
C GLY A 98 1.98 -15.55 -0.65
N PHE A 99 1.20 -15.60 0.43
CA PHE A 99 1.48 -14.82 1.64
C PHE A 99 1.43 -15.69 2.89
N ALA A 100 2.23 -15.32 3.90
CA ALA A 100 2.23 -15.94 5.22
C ALA A 100 0.94 -15.62 5.99
N SER A 101 0.69 -16.33 7.09
CA SER A 101 -0.45 -16.02 7.96
C SER A 101 -0.39 -14.57 8.45
N PRO A 102 -1.47 -13.79 8.35
CA PRO A 102 -1.45 -12.39 8.73
C PRO A 102 -1.31 -12.21 10.25
N HIS A 103 -0.56 -11.20 10.65
CA HIS A 103 -0.44 -10.78 12.06
C HIS A 103 -0.69 -9.28 12.22
N LEU A 104 -1.23 -8.90 13.37
CA LEU A 104 -1.48 -7.50 13.72
C LEU A 104 -0.15 -6.76 13.85
N VAL A 105 0.02 -5.65 13.13
CA VAL A 105 1.24 -4.84 13.16
C VAL A 105 1.03 -3.45 13.76
N ILE A 106 -0.18 -2.90 13.63
CA ILE A 106 -0.59 -1.64 14.26
C ILE A 106 -2.04 -1.79 14.74
N ASP A 107 -2.27 -1.50 16.02
CA ASP A 107 -3.56 -1.06 16.55
C ASP A 107 -3.46 0.46 16.71
N HIS A 108 -3.98 1.19 15.73
CA HIS A 108 -3.76 2.63 15.67
C HIS A 108 -4.60 3.39 16.71
N GLY A 109 -5.66 2.79 17.27
CA GLY A 109 -6.52 3.46 18.26
C GLY A 109 -6.89 4.90 17.87
N GLY A 110 -7.63 5.10 16.78
CA GLY A 110 -8.00 6.44 16.31
C GLY A 110 -8.86 6.45 15.05
N SER A 111 -9.17 7.64 14.54
CA SER A 111 -9.91 7.83 13.29
C SER A 111 -9.04 8.59 12.29
N PHE A 112 -8.81 7.99 11.13
CA PHE A 112 -8.17 8.62 9.97
C PHE A 112 -9.11 8.55 8.78
N GLN A 113 -8.79 9.31 7.74
CA GLN A 113 -9.62 9.33 6.54
C GLN A 113 -9.56 7.98 5.83
N THR A 114 -10.72 7.39 5.55
CA THR A 114 -10.83 6.11 4.82
C THR A 114 -10.05 6.20 3.51
N GLY A 115 -9.14 5.25 3.28
CA GLY A 115 -8.32 5.20 2.07
C GLY A 115 -7.19 6.23 2.02
N GLN A 116 -6.79 6.80 3.15
CA GLN A 116 -5.62 7.71 3.26
C GLN A 116 -4.49 7.15 4.11
N ALA A 117 -4.49 5.85 4.41
CA ALA A 117 -3.27 5.14 4.78
C ALA A 117 -2.59 4.70 3.49
N GLN A 118 -1.29 4.92 3.34
CA GLN A 118 -0.52 4.60 2.14
C GLN A 118 0.86 4.05 2.56
N LEU A 119 1.43 3.21 1.70
CA LEU A 119 2.76 2.64 1.86
C LEU A 119 3.75 3.33 0.92
N ALA A 120 4.88 3.80 1.45
CA ALA A 120 5.96 4.41 0.69
C ALA A 120 7.28 4.38 1.48
N ASP A 121 8.43 4.28 0.81
CA ASP A 121 9.74 4.39 1.44
C ASP A 121 10.02 5.86 1.77
N MET A 122 9.72 6.26 3.01
CA MET A 122 9.78 7.66 3.41
C MET A 122 11.18 8.08 3.83
N ASN A 123 11.96 7.13 4.36
CA ASN A 123 13.29 7.36 4.93
C ASN A 123 14.47 6.90 4.05
N GLY A 124 14.18 6.19 2.95
CA GLY A 124 15.15 5.74 1.95
C GLY A 124 15.89 4.48 2.37
N ASP A 125 15.34 3.67 3.28
CA ASP A 125 15.97 2.44 3.77
C ASP A 125 15.62 1.20 2.94
N GLY A 126 14.80 1.36 1.89
CA GLY A 126 14.34 0.30 1.02
C GLY A 126 13.09 -0.43 1.53
N LYS A 127 12.50 -0.03 2.66
CA LYS A 127 11.25 -0.59 3.17
C LYS A 127 10.11 0.39 2.98
N ALA A 128 8.92 -0.13 2.73
CA ALA A 128 7.71 0.66 2.68
C ALA A 128 7.24 0.99 4.10
N ASP A 129 7.27 2.28 4.44
CA ASP A 129 6.71 2.83 5.67
C ASP A 129 5.22 3.09 5.53
N LEU A 130 4.50 3.14 6.65
CA LEU A 130 3.08 3.48 6.68
C LEU A 130 2.90 4.97 6.98
N ILE A 131 2.35 5.70 6.02
CA ILE A 131 1.97 7.10 6.19
C ILE A 131 0.45 7.25 6.11
N PHE A 132 -0.12 8.09 6.96
CA PHE A 132 -1.56 8.34 6.94
C PHE A 132 -1.96 9.77 7.27
N GLN A 133 -3.09 10.18 6.70
CA GLN A 133 -3.71 11.47 6.96
C GLN A 133 -4.82 11.36 8.02
N GLY A 134 -4.62 12.06 9.14
CA GLY A 134 -5.64 12.23 10.17
C GLY A 134 -6.79 13.14 9.73
N ASN A 135 -7.94 13.03 10.41
CA ASN A 135 -9.12 13.89 10.17
C ASN A 135 -8.87 15.38 10.47
N ASP A 136 -7.76 15.68 11.13
CA ASP A 136 -7.28 17.00 11.51
C ASP A 136 -6.24 17.56 10.52
N ASN A 137 -6.07 16.92 9.36
CA ASN A 137 -5.05 17.27 8.35
C ASN A 137 -3.61 17.21 8.85
N ARG A 138 -3.36 16.36 9.85
CA ARG A 138 -2.00 16.00 10.27
C ARG A 138 -1.58 14.70 9.60
N PHE A 139 -0.32 14.67 9.18
CA PHE A 139 0.30 13.51 8.57
C PHE A 139 1.19 12.82 9.59
N TRP A 140 1.03 11.51 9.68
CA TRP A 140 1.73 10.69 10.64
C TRP A 140 2.46 9.58 9.92
N LEU A 141 3.68 9.30 10.36
CA LEU A 141 4.55 8.27 9.81
C LEU A 141 4.82 7.19 10.85
N SER A 142 4.65 5.95 10.41
CA SER A 142 5.05 4.74 11.10
C SER A 142 6.12 4.06 10.26
N GLU A 143 7.38 4.15 10.68
CA GLU A 143 8.50 3.54 9.96
C GLU A 143 8.44 2.01 10.05
N SER A 144 8.78 1.32 8.96
CA SER A 144 8.85 -0.13 8.94
C SER A 144 10.08 -0.64 9.71
N SER A 145 9.82 -1.56 10.64
CA SER A 145 10.85 -2.38 11.30
C SER A 145 11.17 -3.66 10.54
N GLY A 146 10.44 -3.92 9.45
CA GLY A 146 10.46 -5.14 8.67
C GLY A 146 9.53 -6.25 9.14
N ALA A 147 9.20 -6.32 10.43
CA ALA A 147 8.19 -7.26 10.95
C ALA A 147 6.85 -6.59 11.27
N GLY A 148 6.76 -5.27 11.05
CA GLY A 148 5.68 -4.39 11.45
C GLY A 148 6.19 -2.95 11.53
N PHE A 149 5.49 -2.08 12.25
CA PHE A 149 5.77 -0.64 12.21
C PHE A 149 6.09 -0.06 13.59
N ALA A 150 6.93 0.96 13.62
CA ALA A 150 7.22 1.75 14.82
C ALA A 150 6.00 2.58 15.26
N THR A 151 6.05 3.14 16.46
CA THR A 151 5.00 4.06 16.93
C THR A 151 4.88 5.28 16.00
N PRO A 152 3.67 5.66 15.55
CA PRO A 152 3.50 6.79 14.67
C PRO A 152 3.98 8.10 15.27
N HIS A 153 4.62 8.94 14.47
CA HIS A 153 5.01 10.30 14.83
C HIS A 153 4.54 11.31 13.78
N LEU A 154 4.32 12.55 14.21
CA LEU A 154 3.85 13.63 13.35
C LEU A 154 4.98 14.07 12.40
N VAL A 155 4.71 14.04 11.09
CA VAL A 155 5.68 14.44 10.05
C VAL A 155 5.30 15.72 9.31
N ALA A 156 4.02 16.10 9.35
CA ALA A 156 3.56 17.40 8.89
C ALA A 156 2.21 17.81 9.51
N ASP A 157 2.01 19.12 9.65
CA ASP A 157 0.79 19.75 10.16
C ASP A 157 0.35 20.88 9.20
N GLN A 158 -0.93 20.88 8.82
CA GLN A 158 -1.58 21.99 8.08
C GLN A 158 -0.80 22.53 6.87
N ILE A 159 -0.37 21.66 5.95
CA ILE A 159 0.35 22.09 4.75
C ILE A 159 -0.60 22.79 3.76
N GLY A 160 -0.80 24.09 3.94
CA GLY A 160 -1.51 24.96 3.00
C GLY A 160 -3.02 24.67 2.79
N ASN A 161 -3.57 25.19 1.69
CA ASN A 161 -4.97 24.99 1.30
C ASN A 161 -5.16 23.61 0.67
N PHE A 162 -5.29 22.59 1.51
CA PHE A 162 -5.33 21.19 1.11
C PHE A 162 -6.73 20.71 0.68
N ASN A 163 -6.86 20.01 -0.45
CA ASN A 163 -8.05 19.21 -0.75
C ASN A 163 -7.91 17.82 -0.12
N PHE A 164 -8.82 17.49 0.81
CA PHE A 164 -8.84 16.18 1.46
C PHE A 164 -8.80 15.03 0.45
N GLY A 165 -8.03 13.98 0.76
CA GLY A 165 -8.02 12.76 -0.04
C GLY A 165 -7.07 12.76 -1.24
N GLN A 166 -6.26 13.81 -1.43
CA GLN A 166 -5.44 14.00 -2.62
C GLN A 166 -3.92 13.96 -2.37
N ALA A 167 -3.47 13.48 -1.20
CA ALA A 167 -2.06 13.21 -0.96
C ALA A 167 -1.59 12.01 -1.79
N GLN A 168 -0.39 12.12 -2.35
CA GLN A 168 0.34 11.03 -2.99
C GLN A 168 1.80 11.11 -2.57
N TYR A 169 2.48 9.96 -2.58
CA TYR A 169 3.87 9.84 -2.15
C TYR A 169 4.70 9.20 -3.27
N ALA A 170 5.76 9.88 -3.68
CA ALA A 170 6.68 9.41 -4.72
C ALA A 170 8.03 10.13 -4.60
N ASP A 171 9.13 9.48 -4.96
CA ASP A 171 10.45 10.13 -5.03
C ASP A 171 10.50 11.06 -6.25
N ILE A 172 10.28 12.36 -6.03
CA ILE A 172 10.22 13.37 -7.09
C ILE A 172 11.62 13.94 -7.38
N ASN A 173 12.46 14.00 -6.35
CA ASN A 173 13.76 14.65 -6.44
C ASN A 173 14.93 13.69 -6.72
N GLY A 174 14.71 12.38 -6.60
CA GLY A 174 15.66 11.31 -6.91
C GLY A 174 16.62 10.97 -5.78
N ASP A 175 16.30 11.32 -4.52
CA ASP A 175 17.14 11.02 -3.35
C ASP A 175 16.82 9.67 -2.69
N GLY A 176 15.87 8.92 -3.24
CA GLY A 176 15.43 7.63 -2.74
C GLY A 176 14.36 7.72 -1.66
N LYS A 177 13.85 8.91 -1.33
CA LYS A 177 12.78 9.09 -0.34
C LYS A 177 11.50 9.55 -1.02
N ALA A 178 10.37 9.03 -0.59
CA ALA A 178 9.08 9.46 -1.11
C ALA A 178 8.73 10.87 -0.61
N ASP A 179 8.56 11.81 -1.53
CA ASP A 179 8.09 13.17 -1.28
C ASP A 179 6.55 13.21 -1.24
N LEU A 180 5.99 14.20 -0.54
CA LEU A 180 4.54 14.44 -0.53
C LEU A 180 4.16 15.40 -1.66
N ILE A 181 3.28 14.95 -2.54
CA ILE A 181 2.60 15.79 -3.53
C ILE A 181 1.09 15.79 -3.29
N TYR A 182 0.46 16.96 -3.38
CA TYR A 182 -0.99 17.09 -3.21
C TYR A 182 -1.56 18.24 -4.02
N GLN A 183 -2.84 18.11 -4.37
CA GLN A 183 -3.59 19.17 -5.03
C GLN A 183 -4.26 20.07 -3.98
N GLY A 184 -4.07 21.39 -4.12
CA GLY A 184 -4.70 22.39 -3.29
C GLY A 184 -6.05 22.86 -3.80
N ALA A 185 -6.84 23.47 -2.91
CA ALA A 185 -8.14 24.08 -3.25
C ALA A 185 -8.01 25.29 -4.19
N ASP A 186 -6.79 25.79 -4.37
CA ASP A 186 -6.42 26.90 -5.24
C ASP A 186 -6.02 26.47 -6.66
N ASN A 187 -6.26 25.20 -7.02
CA ASN A 187 -5.87 24.57 -8.29
C ASN A 187 -4.35 24.49 -8.52
N HIS A 188 -3.52 24.59 -7.48
CA HIS A 188 -2.09 24.28 -7.56
C HIS A 188 -1.79 22.86 -7.10
N PHE A 189 -0.69 22.29 -7.60
CA PHE A 189 -0.05 21.15 -6.98
C PHE A 189 1.09 21.65 -6.09
N TRP A 190 1.11 21.15 -4.87
CA TRP A 190 2.12 21.47 -3.87
C TRP A 190 3.01 20.24 -3.69
N LEU A 191 4.31 20.49 -3.59
CA LEU A 191 5.33 19.49 -3.32
C LEU A 191 6.03 19.85 -2.02
N SER A 192 6.17 18.89 -1.12
CA SER A 192 6.98 19.00 0.09
C SER A 192 7.94 17.83 0.14
N THR A 193 9.24 18.11 0.19
CA THR A 193 10.27 17.07 0.04
C THR A 193 10.48 16.34 1.36
N SER A 194 10.68 15.02 1.32
CA SER A 194 10.92 14.23 2.53
C SER A 194 12.34 14.42 3.03
N THR A 195 12.48 14.57 4.35
CA THR A 195 13.77 14.48 5.04
C THR A 195 14.07 13.07 5.54
N GLY A 196 13.06 12.20 5.53
CA GLY A 196 13.04 10.87 6.14
C GLY A 196 12.19 10.78 7.40
N ILE A 197 12.03 11.90 8.11
CA ILE A 197 11.28 11.96 9.38
C ILE A 197 10.34 13.18 9.44
N SER A 198 10.29 13.97 8.37
CA SER A 198 9.42 15.13 8.21
C SER A 198 9.37 15.53 6.73
N PHE A 199 8.49 16.45 6.39
CA PHE A 199 8.51 17.14 5.10
C PHE A 199 9.08 18.57 5.22
N SER A 200 9.67 19.09 4.15
CA SER A 200 10.19 20.47 4.02
C SER A 200 9.60 21.24 2.84
#